data_AF-A0A4Q8PEE2-F1
#
_entry.id   AF-A0A4Q8PEE2-F1
#
_cell.length_a   1.000
_cell.length_b   1.000
_cell.length_c   1.000
_cell.angle_alpha   90.00
_cell.angle_beta   90.00
_cell.angle_gamma   90.00
#
_symmetry.space_group_name_H-M   'P 1'
#
loop_
_entity.id
_entity.type
_entity.pdbx_description
1 polymer ?
#
loop_
_entity_poly.entity_id
_entity_poly.type
_entity_poly.pdbx_seq_one_letter_code
_entity_poly.pdbx_strand_id
1 'polypeptide(L)'
;VAMNGKANDIKREGNALVKERDILEKEMTGLRKARPVASILSELPLMTWAEPEYRKRQLRFWKLEKQIESLRRTYRAVKERDIPARRQAFETQWNTWISPGMAELKEKLSAREAERRREEAEAEARRKEQEYDARLKHHDNHRLSRETALAGVITGLGRAREPGTGMITRYMILSNRAGEFTVWGDELADYPQSVHDQVNVYLSPGGAVMVTDIHSGLSESHETLARPERVRMYSGATVRHVLEQMRQGWPSYGFPALPHHWPDNFYFSDDRRPAASPLPSAHRVDVTAYAAPEQLMPVVFSTERNSRTLNLLLCKGPEEMLVGFVRLEDELRPVLALPSPDYSHLMVSIITENGIHLAGYGEAINRDADTPYPPEPKLMQFRLKGCQDTLFAAINKPEEMPDYLFRQLGFNQTWHEWKRDEQHRQQQRRPGHYRGMSM
;
A
#
# COMPACT_ATOMS: atom_id res chain seq x y z
N VAL A 1 -27.36 28.63 -19.80
CA VAL A 1 -27.72 27.89 -21.04
C VAL A 1 -28.67 28.69 -21.95
N ALA A 2 -29.82 29.19 -21.46
CA ALA A 2 -30.81 29.89 -22.30
C ALA A 2 -30.34 31.21 -22.99
N MET A 3 -29.42 31.97 -22.40
CA MET A 3 -28.99 33.29 -22.92
C MET A 3 -27.88 33.21 -23.98
N ASN A 4 -27.02 32.18 -23.93
CA ASN A 4 -26.14 31.86 -25.04
C ASN A 4 -26.94 31.45 -26.29
N GLY A 5 -28.16 30.92 -26.10
CA GLY A 5 -29.11 30.66 -27.19
C GLY A 5 -29.41 31.92 -28.01
N LYS A 6 -29.93 32.97 -27.36
CA LYS A 6 -30.27 34.23 -28.05
C LYS A 6 -29.11 34.88 -28.79
N ALA A 7 -27.91 34.92 -28.17
CA ALA A 7 -26.73 35.45 -28.83
C ALA A 7 -26.26 34.57 -30.02
N ASN A 8 -26.41 33.25 -29.91
CA ASN A 8 -26.07 32.33 -30.98
C ASN A 8 -27.09 32.37 -32.13
N ASP A 9 -28.37 32.58 -31.83
CA ASP A 9 -29.44 32.68 -32.84
C ASP A 9 -29.27 33.96 -33.68
N ILE A 10 -29.00 35.10 -33.05
CA ILE A 10 -28.67 36.37 -33.73
C ILE A 10 -27.42 36.22 -34.60
N LYS A 11 -26.41 35.47 -34.14
CA LYS A 11 -25.19 35.20 -34.91
C LYS A 11 -25.45 34.31 -36.13
N ARG A 12 -26.31 33.30 -36.01
CA ARG A 12 -26.72 32.42 -37.13
C ARG A 12 -27.49 33.19 -38.19
N GLU A 13 -28.47 33.99 -37.77
CA GLU A 13 -29.28 34.83 -38.66
C GLU A 13 -28.40 35.86 -39.39
N GLY A 14 -27.50 36.54 -38.67
CA GLY A 14 -26.53 37.46 -39.27
C GLY A 14 -25.63 36.79 -40.33
N ASN A 15 -25.19 35.56 -40.08
CA ASN A 15 -24.37 34.82 -41.05
C ASN A 15 -25.15 34.41 -42.31
N ALA A 16 -26.45 34.11 -42.19
CA ALA A 16 -27.30 33.79 -43.33
C ALA A 16 -27.48 35.01 -44.24
N LEU A 17 -27.77 36.18 -43.65
CA LEU A 17 -27.94 37.43 -44.40
C LEU A 17 -26.64 37.88 -45.09
N VAL A 18 -25.47 37.65 -44.47
CA VAL A 18 -24.17 37.93 -45.11
C VAL A 18 -23.94 37.04 -46.34
N LYS A 19 -24.33 35.76 -46.28
CA LYS A 19 -24.23 34.87 -47.45
C LYS A 19 -25.16 35.31 -48.58
N GLU A 20 -26.38 35.73 -48.27
CA GLU A 20 -27.32 36.26 -49.27
C GLU A 20 -26.79 37.54 -49.92
N ARG A 21 -26.18 38.43 -49.14
CA ARG A 21 -25.49 39.62 -49.65
C ARG A 21 -24.39 39.23 -50.65
N ASP A 22 -23.54 38.26 -50.30
CA ASP A 22 -22.42 37.83 -51.16
C ASP A 22 -22.89 37.21 -52.48
N ILE A 23 -24.01 36.47 -52.44
CA ILE A 23 -24.65 35.92 -53.64
C ILE A 23 -25.19 37.06 -54.52
N LEU A 24 -25.91 38.02 -53.93
CA LEU A 24 -26.43 39.18 -54.66
C LEU A 24 -25.32 40.06 -55.24
N GLU A 25 -24.19 40.21 -54.55
CA GLU A 25 -23.02 40.92 -55.07
C GLU A 25 -22.44 40.22 -56.31
N LYS A 26 -22.30 38.89 -56.26
CA LYS A 26 -21.87 38.09 -57.42
C LYS A 26 -22.83 38.23 -58.59
N GLU A 27 -24.14 38.18 -58.36
CA GLU A 27 -25.13 38.42 -59.41
C GLU A 27 -25.03 39.83 -60.01
N MET A 28 -24.89 40.86 -59.16
CA MET A 28 -24.72 42.24 -59.62
C MET A 28 -23.43 42.45 -60.41
N THR A 29 -22.32 41.81 -60.02
CA THR A 29 -21.07 41.86 -60.78
C THR A 29 -21.17 41.13 -62.12
N GLY A 30 -21.91 40.02 -62.18
CA GLY A 30 -22.24 39.33 -63.44
C GLY A 30 -23.05 40.20 -64.40
N LEU A 31 -24.12 40.84 -63.89
CA LEU A 31 -24.94 41.78 -64.66
C LEU A 31 -24.15 43.01 -65.13
N ARG A 32 -23.23 43.52 -64.30
CA ARG A 32 -22.35 44.64 -64.64
C ARG A 32 -21.32 44.27 -65.72
N LYS A 33 -20.80 43.04 -65.72
CA LYS A 33 -19.86 42.53 -66.74
C LYS A 33 -20.54 42.26 -68.09
N ALA A 34 -21.84 41.98 -68.11
CA ALA A 34 -22.61 41.85 -69.34
C ALA A 34 -22.87 43.20 -70.05
N ARG A 35 -22.65 44.32 -69.36
CA ARG A 35 -22.94 45.69 -69.81
C ARG A 35 -22.06 46.20 -70.98
N PRO A 36 -20.77 45.84 -71.15
CA PRO A 36 -19.95 46.32 -72.28
C PRO A 36 -20.10 45.50 -73.58
N VAL A 37 -20.60 44.26 -73.50
CA VAL A 37 -20.70 43.36 -74.69
C VAL A 37 -21.81 43.79 -75.65
N ALA A 38 -22.81 44.54 -75.16
CA ALA A 38 -23.94 45.01 -75.96
C ALA A 38 -23.70 46.36 -76.68
N SER A 39 -22.57 47.06 -76.44
CA SER A 39 -22.34 48.39 -77.02
C SER A 39 -21.78 48.38 -78.45
N ILE A 40 -21.39 47.21 -78.99
CA ILE A 40 -20.85 47.07 -80.36
C ILE A 40 -21.93 46.55 -81.34
N LEU A 41 -23.06 46.06 -80.82
CA LEU A 41 -24.19 45.60 -81.63
C LEU A 41 -25.37 46.57 -81.45
N SER A 42 -25.46 47.56 -82.33
CA SER A 42 -26.68 48.35 -82.52
C SER A 42 -27.85 47.41 -82.84
N GLU A 43 -28.89 47.48 -82.00
CA GLU A 43 -30.20 46.80 -82.10
C GLU A 43 -30.35 45.38 -81.50
N LEU A 44 -30.28 45.25 -80.17
CA LEU A 44 -30.88 44.11 -79.43
C LEU A 44 -31.65 44.56 -78.16
N PRO A 45 -32.85 44.01 -77.87
CA PRO A 45 -33.74 44.37 -76.75
C PRO A 45 -33.24 43.93 -75.35
N LEU A 46 -32.00 43.46 -75.23
CA LEU A 46 -31.43 42.96 -73.96
C LEU A 46 -31.11 44.09 -72.96
N MET A 47 -30.83 45.31 -73.45
CA MET A 47 -30.51 46.46 -72.60
C MET A 47 -31.72 47.01 -71.81
N THR A 48 -32.95 46.89 -72.33
CA THR A 48 -34.16 47.35 -71.62
C THR A 48 -34.55 46.45 -70.44
N TRP A 49 -34.04 45.20 -70.41
CA TRP A 49 -34.37 44.21 -69.38
C TRP A 49 -33.35 44.17 -68.23
N ALA A 50 -32.06 44.35 -68.52
CA ALA A 50 -30.99 44.23 -67.52
C ALA A 50 -30.93 45.41 -66.53
N GLU A 51 -31.28 46.62 -66.96
CA GLU A 51 -31.17 47.83 -66.14
C GLU A 51 -32.21 47.92 -64.99
N PRO A 52 -33.51 47.62 -65.20
CA PRO A 52 -34.49 47.55 -64.12
C PRO A 52 -34.18 46.42 -63.12
N GLU A 53 -33.70 45.29 -63.61
CA GLU A 53 -33.34 44.12 -62.81
C GLU A 53 -32.09 44.36 -61.95
N TYR A 54 -31.12 45.13 -62.45
CA TYR A 54 -29.98 45.61 -61.68
C TYR A 54 -30.42 46.58 -60.56
N ARG A 55 -31.30 47.55 -60.86
CA ARG A 55 -31.84 48.49 -59.84
C ARG A 55 -32.64 47.78 -58.74
N LYS A 56 -33.45 46.77 -59.08
CA LYS A 56 -34.14 45.93 -58.08
C LYS A 56 -33.16 45.20 -57.16
N ARG A 57 -32.08 44.64 -57.72
CA ARG A 57 -31.03 43.97 -56.94
C ARG A 57 -30.24 44.94 -56.06
N GLN A 58 -29.95 46.15 -56.53
CA GLN A 58 -29.32 47.21 -55.73
C GLN A 58 -30.17 47.61 -54.52
N LEU A 59 -31.49 47.77 -54.69
CA LEU A 59 -32.38 48.12 -53.58
C LEU A 59 -32.47 46.99 -52.54
N ARG A 60 -32.47 45.73 -52.98
CA ARG A 60 -32.42 44.56 -52.07
C ARG A 60 -31.11 44.51 -51.30
N PHE A 61 -29.99 44.75 -51.98
CA PHE A 61 -28.66 44.79 -51.36
C PHE A 61 -28.60 45.84 -50.24
N TRP A 62 -29.07 47.06 -50.52
CA TRP A 62 -29.10 48.14 -49.52
C TRP A 62 -29.99 47.82 -48.30
N LYS A 63 -31.15 47.19 -48.52
CA LYS A 63 -32.04 46.75 -47.41
C LYS A 63 -31.36 45.69 -46.54
N LEU A 64 -30.70 44.71 -47.17
CA LEU A 64 -29.94 43.67 -46.47
C LEU A 64 -28.80 44.24 -45.63
N GLU A 65 -28.04 45.22 -46.16
CA GLU A 65 -26.98 45.89 -45.40
C GLU A 65 -27.50 46.59 -44.15
N LYS A 66 -28.64 47.29 -44.25
CA LYS A 66 -29.29 47.93 -43.09
C LYS A 66 -29.74 46.91 -42.04
N GLN A 67 -30.26 45.76 -42.47
CA GLN A 67 -30.67 44.69 -41.56
C GLN A 67 -29.46 44.07 -40.84
N ILE A 68 -28.38 43.77 -41.57
CA ILE A 68 -27.14 43.23 -41.01
C ILE A 68 -26.55 44.20 -39.98
N GLU A 69 -26.57 45.51 -40.27
CA GLU A 69 -26.03 46.49 -39.34
C GLU A 69 -26.87 46.64 -38.07
N SER A 70 -28.20 46.58 -38.19
CA SER A 70 -29.11 46.54 -37.03
C SER A 70 -28.83 45.33 -36.13
N LEU A 71 -28.71 44.14 -36.71
CA LEU A 71 -28.41 42.90 -35.98
C LEU A 71 -27.03 42.93 -35.30
N ARG A 72 -26.04 43.58 -35.91
CA ARG A 72 -24.72 43.75 -35.28
C ARG A 72 -24.78 44.64 -34.04
N ARG A 73 -25.61 45.68 -34.05
CA ARG A 73 -25.79 46.59 -32.90
C ARG A 73 -26.49 45.89 -31.74
N THR A 74 -27.55 45.12 -32.03
CA THR A 74 -28.27 44.35 -31.00
C THR A 74 -27.38 43.25 -30.40
N TYR A 75 -26.59 42.55 -31.24
CA TYR A 75 -25.64 41.55 -30.76
C TYR A 75 -24.59 42.13 -29.81
N ARG A 76 -24.00 43.30 -30.14
CA ARG A 76 -23.04 43.97 -29.26
C ARG A 76 -23.66 44.37 -27.92
N ALA A 77 -24.87 44.93 -27.94
CA ALA A 77 -25.57 45.32 -26.71
C ALA A 77 -25.79 44.12 -25.76
N VAL A 78 -26.26 42.98 -26.30
CA VAL A 78 -26.47 41.76 -25.49
C VAL A 78 -25.15 41.20 -24.96
N LYS A 79 -24.10 41.16 -25.80
CA LYS A 79 -22.81 40.58 -25.42
C LYS A 79 -22.06 41.44 -24.40
N GLU A 80 -22.08 42.75 -24.56
CA GLU A 80 -21.25 43.68 -23.76
C GLU A 80 -21.96 44.20 -22.51
N ARG A 81 -23.29 44.24 -22.48
CA ARG A 81 -24.05 44.77 -21.33
C ARG A 81 -24.84 43.71 -20.58
N ASP A 82 -25.72 42.98 -21.26
CA ASP A 82 -26.70 42.12 -20.57
C ASP A 82 -26.07 40.88 -19.93
N ILE A 83 -25.12 40.24 -20.62
CA ILE A 83 -24.44 39.04 -20.12
C ILE A 83 -23.56 39.39 -18.90
N PRO A 84 -22.67 40.41 -18.95
CA PRO A 84 -21.88 40.80 -17.78
C PRO A 84 -22.72 41.27 -16.58
N ALA A 85 -23.76 42.09 -16.81
CA ALA A 85 -24.58 42.62 -15.72
C ALA A 85 -25.30 41.50 -14.92
N ARG A 86 -25.83 40.48 -15.61
CA ARG A 86 -26.47 39.35 -14.93
C ARG A 86 -25.47 38.44 -14.23
N ARG A 87 -24.26 38.28 -14.77
CA ARG A 87 -23.18 37.54 -14.10
C ARG A 87 -22.80 38.21 -12.78
N GLN A 88 -22.60 39.53 -12.81
CA GLN A 88 -22.27 40.30 -11.61
C GLN A 88 -23.40 40.26 -10.57
N ALA A 89 -24.65 40.33 -11.00
CA ALA A 89 -25.81 40.18 -10.10
C ALA A 89 -25.84 38.81 -9.41
N PHE A 90 -25.56 37.73 -10.16
CA PHE A 90 -25.48 36.38 -9.60
C PHE A 90 -24.31 36.23 -8.61
N GLU A 91 -23.11 36.70 -8.97
CA GLU A 91 -21.93 36.64 -8.10
C GLU A 91 -22.16 37.42 -6.79
N THR A 92 -22.84 38.57 -6.87
CA THR A 92 -23.22 39.37 -5.69
C THR A 92 -24.20 38.61 -4.79
N GLN A 93 -25.22 37.98 -5.36
CA GLN A 93 -26.17 37.15 -4.61
C GLN A 93 -25.49 35.95 -3.95
N TRP A 94 -24.61 35.26 -4.70
CA TRP A 94 -23.88 34.09 -4.22
C TRP A 94 -22.99 34.41 -3.03
N ASN A 95 -22.21 35.48 -3.13
CA ASN A 95 -21.27 35.89 -2.08
C ASN A 95 -21.99 36.42 -0.83
N THR A 96 -23.17 37.03 -0.99
CA THR A 96 -23.89 37.67 0.13
C THR A 96 -24.72 36.67 0.94
N TRP A 97 -25.34 35.68 0.31
CA TRP A 97 -26.32 34.81 0.98
C TRP A 97 -25.86 33.36 1.11
N ILE A 98 -25.21 32.81 0.08
CA ILE A 98 -24.98 31.37 -0.01
C ILE A 98 -23.62 31.01 0.59
N SER A 99 -22.57 31.78 0.27
CA SER A 99 -21.22 31.45 0.73
C SER A 99 -21.05 31.49 2.27
N PRO A 100 -21.61 32.48 3.00
CA PRO A 100 -21.49 32.53 4.46
C PRO A 100 -22.27 31.42 5.17
N GLY A 101 -23.52 31.15 4.74
CA GLY A 101 -24.35 30.10 5.33
C GLY A 101 -23.78 28.69 5.16
N MET A 102 -23.12 28.43 4.01
CA MET A 102 -22.41 27.18 3.78
C MET A 102 -21.13 27.04 4.63
N ALA A 103 -20.45 28.13 4.93
CA ALA A 103 -19.28 28.12 5.82
C ALA A 103 -19.70 27.81 7.26
N GLU A 104 -20.76 28.46 7.75
CA GLU A 104 -21.30 28.24 9.10
C GLU A 104 -21.78 26.79 9.30
N LEU A 105 -22.44 26.20 8.31
CA LEU A 105 -22.86 24.80 8.35
C LEU A 105 -21.68 23.82 8.37
N LYS A 106 -20.61 24.11 7.62
CA LYS A 106 -19.39 23.29 7.64
C LYS A 106 -18.68 23.36 9.00
N GLU A 107 -18.62 24.55 9.59
CA GLU A 107 -18.03 24.75 10.92
C GLU A 107 -18.83 23.98 11.98
N LYS A 108 -20.16 24.11 11.98
CA LYS A 108 -21.05 23.37 12.89
C LYS A 108 -20.93 21.85 12.75
N LEU A 109 -20.81 21.34 11.52
CA LEU A 109 -20.60 19.92 11.27
C LEU A 109 -19.24 19.47 11.81
N SER A 110 -18.19 20.24 11.56
CA SER A 110 -16.83 19.92 12.03
C SER A 110 -16.73 19.91 13.56
N ALA A 111 -17.39 20.86 14.24
CA ALA A 111 -17.43 20.92 15.70
C ALA A 111 -18.15 19.69 16.29
N ARG A 112 -19.27 19.26 15.69
CA ARG A 112 -20.04 18.10 16.15
C ARG A 112 -19.32 16.78 15.89
N GLU A 113 -18.54 16.69 14.82
CA GLU A 113 -17.66 15.53 14.59
C GLU A 113 -16.49 15.48 15.58
N ALA A 114 -15.92 16.63 15.95
CA ALA A 114 -14.86 16.69 16.96
C ALA A 114 -15.37 16.30 18.35
N GLU A 115 -16.58 16.73 18.72
CA GLU A 115 -17.25 16.34 19.96
C GLU A 115 -17.47 14.82 20.02
N ARG A 116 -18.03 14.22 18.96
CA ARG A 116 -18.22 12.77 18.89
C ARG A 116 -16.91 11.99 19.06
N ARG A 117 -15.82 12.44 18.43
CA ARG A 117 -14.52 11.80 18.58
C ARG A 117 -13.99 11.85 20.01
N ARG A 118 -14.28 12.93 20.76
CA ARG A 118 -13.92 13.04 22.18
C ARG A 118 -14.74 12.06 23.03
N GLU A 119 -16.04 11.99 22.81
CA GLU A 119 -16.92 11.05 23.52
C GLU A 119 -16.51 9.58 23.26
N GLU A 120 -16.19 9.22 22.02
CA GLU A 120 -15.72 7.88 21.66
C GLU A 120 -14.37 7.55 22.34
N ALA A 121 -13.43 8.49 22.36
CA ALA A 121 -12.14 8.31 23.03
C ALA A 121 -12.28 8.17 24.56
N GLU A 122 -13.16 8.96 25.19
CA GLU A 122 -13.45 8.84 26.63
C GLU A 122 -14.12 7.51 26.96
N ALA A 123 -15.05 7.04 26.12
CA ALA A 123 -15.70 5.75 26.30
C ALA A 123 -14.71 4.59 26.14
N GLU A 124 -13.77 4.68 25.19
CA GLU A 124 -12.71 3.70 25.01
C GLU A 124 -11.74 3.68 26.20
N ALA A 125 -11.37 4.85 26.73
CA ALA A 125 -10.53 4.96 27.92
C ALA A 125 -11.19 4.30 29.14
N ARG A 126 -12.49 4.57 29.39
CA ARG A 126 -13.24 3.92 30.48
C ARG A 126 -13.31 2.41 30.34
N ARG A 127 -13.46 1.89 29.12
CA ARG A 127 -13.44 0.43 28.87
C ARG A 127 -12.07 -0.17 29.18
N LYS A 128 -10.99 0.47 28.73
CA LYS A 128 -9.61 0.01 29.01
C LYS A 128 -9.31 -0.01 30.51
N GLU A 129 -9.75 1.01 31.25
CA GLU A 129 -9.59 1.08 32.70
C GLU A 129 -10.37 -0.05 33.41
N GLN A 130 -11.63 -0.30 33.01
CA GLN A 130 -12.42 -1.42 33.55
C GLN A 130 -11.82 -2.79 33.24
N GLU A 131 -11.28 -2.98 32.03
CA GLU A 131 -10.56 -4.21 31.67
C GLU A 131 -9.29 -4.39 32.51
N TYR A 132 -8.54 -3.32 32.74
CA TYR A 132 -7.31 -3.35 33.54
C TYR A 132 -7.59 -3.73 35.01
N ASP A 133 -8.63 -3.16 35.63
CA ASP A 133 -9.06 -3.51 36.98
C ASP A 133 -9.58 -4.95 37.08
N ALA A 134 -10.22 -5.46 36.03
CA ALA A 134 -10.64 -6.86 35.97
C ALA A 134 -9.44 -7.82 35.86
N ARG A 135 -8.40 -7.45 35.10
CA ARG A 135 -7.17 -8.25 34.93
C ARG A 135 -6.41 -8.42 36.25
N LEU A 136 -6.35 -7.37 37.08
CA LEU A 136 -5.71 -7.39 38.39
C LEU A 136 -6.37 -8.34 39.42
N LYS A 137 -7.53 -8.92 39.10
CA LYS A 137 -8.18 -9.94 39.95
C LYS A 137 -7.69 -11.37 39.66
N HIS A 138 -6.88 -11.58 38.62
CA HIS A 138 -6.31 -12.87 38.27
C HIS A 138 -4.88 -13.05 38.82
N HIS A 139 -4.54 -14.29 39.20
CA HIS A 139 -3.25 -14.65 39.78
C HIS A 139 -2.72 -15.96 39.16
N ASP A 140 -1.67 -15.86 38.36
CA ASP A 140 -1.15 -16.95 37.52
C ASP A 140 0.15 -17.58 38.03
N ASN A 141 0.60 -17.28 39.26
CA ASN A 141 1.84 -17.86 39.80
C ASN A 141 1.83 -19.39 39.82
N HIS A 142 0.65 -20.01 39.89
CA HIS A 142 0.47 -21.46 39.82
C HIS A 142 0.95 -22.08 38.50
N ARG A 143 1.11 -21.27 37.44
CA ARG A 143 1.63 -21.68 36.13
C ARG A 143 3.15 -21.60 36.04
N LEU A 144 3.80 -20.97 37.01
CA LEU A 144 5.25 -20.95 37.08
C LEU A 144 5.75 -22.28 37.66
N SER A 145 6.85 -22.78 37.10
CA SER A 145 7.51 -23.99 37.57
C SER A 145 8.99 -23.71 37.81
N ARG A 146 9.64 -24.62 38.54
CA ARG A 146 11.11 -24.66 38.68
C ARG A 146 11.81 -25.09 37.39
N GLU A 147 11.07 -25.75 36.49
CA GLU A 147 11.62 -26.36 35.28
C GLU A 147 11.26 -25.60 33.99
N THR A 148 10.20 -24.79 34.01
CA THR A 148 9.70 -24.06 32.83
C THR A 148 9.56 -22.58 33.13
N ALA A 149 10.20 -21.75 32.31
CA ALA A 149 10.02 -20.31 32.35
C ALA A 149 8.85 -19.89 31.46
N LEU A 150 8.02 -19.01 32.01
CA LEU A 150 6.98 -18.30 31.29
C LEU A 150 7.65 -17.13 30.55
N ALA A 151 7.86 -17.32 29.25
CA ALA A 151 8.36 -16.28 28.36
C ALA A 151 7.23 -15.34 27.94
N GLY A 152 7.48 -14.03 27.95
CA GLY A 152 6.49 -13.04 27.53
C GLY A 152 7.05 -11.63 27.43
N VAL A 153 6.28 -10.75 26.81
CA VAL A 153 6.55 -9.31 26.80
C VAL A 153 5.86 -8.70 28.01
N ILE A 154 6.58 -7.88 28.78
CA ILE A 154 5.98 -7.13 29.88
C ILE A 154 5.00 -6.09 29.30
N THR A 155 3.72 -6.22 29.61
CA THR A 155 2.68 -5.27 29.20
C THR A 155 2.21 -4.38 30.35
N GLY A 156 2.56 -4.72 31.60
CA GLY A 156 2.25 -3.90 32.77
C GLY A 156 3.09 -4.28 33.98
N LEU A 157 3.44 -3.28 34.79
CA LEU A 157 4.14 -3.44 36.06
C LEU A 157 3.51 -2.51 37.10
N GLY A 158 3.42 -2.95 38.34
CA GLY A 158 2.92 -2.09 39.40
C GLY A 158 2.92 -2.73 40.77
N ARG A 159 2.26 -2.04 41.71
CA ARG A 159 1.96 -2.55 43.05
C ARG A 159 0.46 -2.51 43.26
N ALA A 160 -0.10 -3.63 43.70
CA ALA A 160 -1.50 -3.76 44.00
C ALA A 160 -1.69 -4.77 45.13
N ARG A 161 -2.94 -4.94 45.60
CA ARG A 161 -3.25 -6.00 46.56
C ARG A 161 -3.36 -7.33 45.82
N GLU A 162 -2.53 -8.29 46.20
CA GLU A 162 -2.51 -9.62 45.58
C GLU A 162 -3.84 -10.36 45.82
N PRO A 163 -4.45 -10.94 44.76
CA PRO A 163 -5.61 -11.80 44.89
C PRO A 163 -5.29 -13.05 45.71
N GLY A 164 -5.95 -13.21 46.86
CA GLY A 164 -5.81 -14.37 47.76
C GLY A 164 -5.14 -14.04 49.08
N THR A 165 -3.94 -13.45 49.07
CA THR A 165 -3.23 -13.04 50.31
C THR A 165 -3.68 -11.68 50.82
N GLY A 166 -4.13 -10.78 49.94
CA GLY A 166 -4.53 -9.41 50.26
C GLY A 166 -3.38 -8.48 50.64
N MET A 167 -2.14 -8.94 50.56
CA MET A 167 -0.95 -8.12 50.81
C MET A 167 -0.65 -7.22 49.62
N ILE A 168 -0.07 -6.04 49.89
CA ILE A 168 0.38 -5.14 48.82
C ILE A 168 1.74 -5.64 48.32
N THR A 169 1.73 -6.28 47.17
CA THR A 169 2.90 -6.89 46.52
C THR A 169 3.03 -6.37 45.08
N ARG A 170 4.22 -6.52 44.49
CA ARG A 170 4.42 -6.15 43.08
C ARG A 170 3.80 -7.20 42.16
N TYR A 171 3.28 -6.74 41.02
CA TYR A 171 2.82 -7.62 39.95
C TYR A 171 3.48 -7.27 38.62
N MET A 172 3.53 -8.26 37.74
CA MET A 172 4.00 -8.18 36.38
C MET A 172 2.97 -8.85 35.47
N ILE A 173 2.49 -8.11 34.46
CA ILE A 173 1.62 -8.63 33.43
C ILE A 173 2.50 -8.97 32.23
N LEU A 174 2.44 -10.24 31.83
CA LEU A 174 3.13 -10.79 30.70
C LEU A 174 2.13 -11.10 29.61
N SER A 175 2.43 -10.71 28.38
CA SER A 175 1.67 -11.11 27.20
C SER A 175 2.51 -12.04 26.35
N ASN A 176 1.97 -13.23 26.06
CA ASN A 176 2.55 -14.17 25.11
C ASN A 176 1.44 -14.81 24.26
N ARG A 177 1.81 -15.77 23.40
CA ARG A 177 0.88 -16.40 22.45
C ARG A 177 -0.19 -17.28 23.13
N ALA A 178 0.05 -17.74 24.36
CA ALA A 178 -0.91 -18.50 25.15
C ALA A 178 -1.90 -17.61 25.93
N GLY A 179 -1.69 -16.29 25.92
CA GLY A 179 -2.55 -15.30 26.56
C GLY A 179 -1.77 -14.27 27.37
N GLU A 180 -2.51 -13.50 28.15
CA GLU A 180 -1.94 -12.63 29.18
C GLU A 180 -1.90 -13.36 30.52
N PHE A 181 -0.84 -13.15 31.28
CA PHE A 181 -0.57 -13.79 32.56
C PHE A 181 -0.20 -12.72 33.58
N THR A 182 -0.79 -12.79 34.78
CA THR A 182 -0.45 -11.87 35.87
C THR A 182 0.30 -12.61 36.96
N VAL A 183 1.58 -12.27 37.10
CA VAL A 183 2.50 -12.84 38.08
C VAL A 183 2.69 -11.86 39.24
N TRP A 184 2.76 -12.37 40.46
CA TRP A 184 2.88 -11.62 41.70
C TRP A 184 4.12 -12.05 42.49
N GLY A 185 4.84 -11.13 43.11
CA GLY A 185 6.00 -11.46 43.94
C GLY A 185 6.76 -10.21 44.38
N ASP A 186 7.27 -10.21 45.61
CA ASP A 186 8.03 -9.07 46.13
C ASP A 186 9.42 -8.96 45.50
N GLU A 187 9.96 -10.08 45.02
CA GLU A 187 11.25 -10.20 44.33
C GLU A 187 11.24 -9.54 42.95
N LEU A 188 10.04 -9.25 42.40
CA LEU A 188 9.87 -8.35 41.24
C LEU A 188 10.31 -6.90 41.55
N ALA A 189 10.71 -6.60 42.80
CA ALA A 189 11.33 -5.35 43.16
C ALA A 189 12.66 -5.11 42.43
N ASP A 190 13.41 -6.17 42.18
CA ASP A 190 14.80 -6.13 41.74
C ASP A 190 14.93 -6.06 40.21
N TYR A 191 13.83 -6.25 39.46
CA TYR A 191 13.84 -6.14 38.01
C TYR A 191 13.70 -4.67 37.55
N PRO A 192 14.58 -4.17 36.66
CA PRO A 192 14.51 -2.80 36.15
C PRO A 192 13.20 -2.58 35.40
N GLN A 193 12.48 -1.52 35.79
CA GLN A 193 11.09 -1.28 35.43
C GLN A 193 10.91 -0.77 33.99
N SER A 194 11.12 -1.62 32.98
CA SER A 194 10.80 -1.29 31.59
C SER A 194 9.63 -2.14 31.10
N VAL A 195 8.51 -1.47 30.81
CA VAL A 195 7.38 -2.06 30.09
C VAL A 195 7.82 -2.23 28.64
N HIS A 196 7.46 -3.36 28.01
CA HIS A 196 7.87 -3.84 26.69
C HIS A 196 9.15 -4.67 26.63
N ASP A 197 9.82 -4.92 27.76
CA ASP A 197 10.94 -5.85 27.78
C ASP A 197 10.47 -7.29 27.60
N GLN A 198 11.26 -8.05 26.86
CA GLN A 198 11.06 -9.47 26.65
C GLN A 198 11.76 -10.22 27.79
N VAL A 199 10.99 -10.94 28.59
CA VAL A 199 11.48 -11.60 29.80
C VAL A 199 11.07 -13.06 29.91
N ASN A 200 11.87 -13.81 30.66
CA ASN A 200 11.56 -15.14 31.13
C ASN A 200 11.27 -15.06 32.63
N VAL A 201 10.10 -15.56 33.05
CA VAL A 201 9.69 -15.57 34.46
C VAL A 201 9.56 -17.00 34.96
N TYR A 202 10.18 -17.33 36.08
CA TYR A 202 10.22 -18.70 36.63
C TYR A 202 10.30 -18.71 38.15
N LEU A 203 10.17 -19.88 38.77
CA LEU A 203 10.36 -20.05 40.22
C LEU A 203 11.79 -20.48 40.53
N SER A 204 12.43 -19.80 41.47
CA SER A 204 13.71 -20.22 42.04
C SER A 204 13.56 -21.56 42.80
N PRO A 205 14.67 -22.26 43.10
CA PRO A 205 14.64 -23.45 43.95
C PRO A 205 14.01 -23.20 45.34
N GLY A 206 14.08 -21.97 45.83
CA GLY A 206 13.46 -21.51 47.08
C GLY A 206 11.99 -21.09 46.95
N GLY A 207 11.41 -21.09 45.75
CA GLY A 207 10.02 -20.71 45.49
C GLY A 207 9.78 -19.21 45.25
N ALA A 208 10.84 -18.42 45.10
CA ALA A 208 10.75 -17.00 44.76
C ALA A 208 10.55 -16.79 43.26
N VAL A 209 9.80 -15.77 42.86
CA VAL A 209 9.62 -15.42 41.44
C VAL A 209 10.86 -14.70 40.93
N MET A 210 11.49 -15.25 39.89
CA MET A 210 12.69 -14.68 39.25
C MET A 210 12.38 -14.23 37.83
N VAL A 211 13.02 -13.15 37.41
CA VAL A 211 12.88 -12.56 36.08
C VAL A 211 14.26 -12.42 35.46
N THR A 212 14.43 -12.95 34.25
CA THR A 212 15.64 -12.76 33.44
C THR A 212 15.28 -12.12 32.11
N ASP A 213 16.15 -11.23 31.61
CA ASP A 213 16.01 -10.67 30.27
C ASP A 213 16.23 -11.79 29.25
N ILE A 214 15.42 -11.81 28.19
CA ILE A 214 15.60 -12.72 27.05
C ILE A 214 16.97 -12.51 26.38
N HIS A 215 17.55 -11.31 26.47
CA HIS A 215 18.87 -10.97 25.92
C HIS A 215 20.03 -11.28 26.86
N SER A 216 19.78 -11.34 28.18
CA SER A 216 20.75 -11.90 29.12
C SER A 216 20.70 -13.41 28.94
N GLY A 217 21.62 -13.92 28.12
CA GLY A 217 21.69 -15.33 27.73
C GLY A 217 21.36 -16.26 28.87
N LEU A 218 20.19 -16.88 28.81
CA LEU A 218 20.00 -18.16 29.45
C LEU A 218 21.03 -19.08 28.81
N SER A 219 21.93 -19.61 29.64
CA SER A 219 22.86 -20.67 29.29
C SER A 219 22.13 -21.73 28.46
N GLU A 220 22.83 -22.30 27.47
CA GLU A 220 22.36 -23.25 26.44
C GLU A 220 21.42 -24.39 26.93
N SER A 221 21.31 -24.61 28.24
CA SER A 221 20.43 -25.58 28.88
C SER A 221 18.94 -25.19 28.94
N HIS A 222 18.54 -23.93 28.70
CA HIS A 222 17.15 -23.47 28.91
C HIS A 222 16.36 -23.05 27.66
N GLU A 223 16.93 -23.13 26.45
CA GLU A 223 16.16 -22.96 25.19
C GLU A 223 15.20 -24.14 24.89
N THR A 224 15.21 -25.16 25.74
CA THR A 224 14.31 -26.29 25.65
C THR A 224 13.06 -26.03 26.49
N LEU A 225 11.88 -26.27 25.91
CA LEU A 225 10.61 -26.65 26.56
C LEU A 225 9.53 -25.57 26.75
N ALA A 226 9.08 -24.98 25.64
CA ALA A 226 7.66 -25.18 25.30
C ALA A 226 7.66 -26.24 24.19
N ARG A 227 7.37 -27.50 24.52
CA ARG A 227 7.29 -28.57 23.51
C ARG A 227 5.98 -28.39 22.75
N PRO A 228 5.99 -27.93 21.49
CA PRO A 228 4.75 -27.61 20.79
C PRO A 228 3.93 -28.88 20.58
N GLU A 229 2.62 -28.82 20.86
CA GLU A 229 1.69 -29.94 20.68
C GLU A 229 1.57 -30.35 19.19
N ARG A 230 1.87 -29.42 18.28
CA ARG A 230 1.90 -29.63 16.83
C ARG A 230 3.21 -29.14 16.23
N VAL A 231 3.79 -29.95 15.34
CA VAL A 231 4.97 -29.59 14.55
C VAL A 231 4.78 -29.88 13.08
N ARG A 232 5.38 -29.05 12.23
CA ARG A 232 5.57 -29.33 10.80
C ARG A 232 6.92 -29.97 10.58
N MET A 233 6.92 -31.05 9.79
CA MET A 233 8.09 -31.84 9.49
C MET A 233 8.49 -31.66 8.02
N TYR A 234 9.67 -31.10 7.78
CA TYR A 234 10.24 -30.91 6.45
C TYR A 234 11.39 -31.88 6.22
N SER A 235 11.45 -32.51 5.05
CA SER A 235 12.49 -33.48 4.71
C SER A 235 13.85 -32.80 4.61
N GLY A 236 14.80 -33.26 5.42
CA GLY A 236 16.18 -32.82 5.37
C GLY A 236 16.82 -33.15 4.03
N ALA A 237 16.49 -34.29 3.42
CA ALA A 237 16.98 -34.65 2.10
C ALA A 237 16.51 -33.67 1.01
N THR A 238 15.24 -33.25 1.06
CA THR A 238 14.67 -32.28 0.11
C THR A 238 15.36 -30.91 0.24
N VAL A 239 15.54 -30.43 1.48
CA VAL A 239 16.25 -29.16 1.73
C VAL A 239 17.70 -29.23 1.26
N ARG A 240 18.39 -30.33 1.57
CA ARG A 240 19.78 -30.55 1.14
C ARG A 240 19.88 -30.54 -0.39
N HIS A 241 18.93 -31.17 -1.07
CA HIS A 241 18.88 -31.19 -2.53
C HIS A 241 18.79 -29.78 -3.12
N VAL A 242 17.89 -28.93 -2.60
CA VAL A 242 17.76 -27.54 -3.06
C VAL A 242 19.08 -26.77 -2.85
N LEU A 243 19.68 -26.86 -1.66
CA LEU A 243 20.94 -26.17 -1.38
C LEU A 243 22.07 -26.65 -2.31
N GLU A 244 22.21 -27.96 -2.53
CA GLU A 244 23.23 -28.49 -3.45
C GLU A 244 22.96 -28.08 -4.90
N GLN A 245 21.71 -28.03 -5.35
CA GLN A 245 21.37 -27.46 -6.65
C GLN A 245 21.83 -26.01 -6.75
N MET A 246 21.63 -25.18 -5.70
CA MET A 246 22.08 -23.77 -5.72
C MET A 246 23.60 -23.68 -5.85
N ARG A 247 24.33 -24.57 -5.15
CA ARG A 247 25.80 -24.65 -5.23
C ARG A 247 26.29 -25.00 -6.63
N GLN A 248 25.59 -25.91 -7.31
CA GLN A 248 25.91 -26.32 -8.68
C GLN A 248 25.46 -25.29 -9.73
N GLY A 249 24.31 -24.66 -9.52
CA GLY A 249 23.71 -23.71 -10.46
C GLY A 249 24.37 -22.32 -10.45
N TRP A 250 24.90 -21.88 -9.29
CA TRP A 250 25.57 -20.58 -9.15
C TRP A 250 26.91 -20.66 -8.42
N PRO A 251 27.91 -21.36 -8.99
CA PRO A 251 29.21 -21.58 -8.34
C PRO A 251 29.99 -20.27 -8.11
N SER A 252 29.70 -19.23 -8.89
CA SER A 252 30.35 -17.91 -8.76
C SER A 252 30.12 -17.21 -7.42
N TYR A 253 29.12 -17.62 -6.64
CA TYR A 253 28.85 -17.04 -5.32
C TYR A 253 29.66 -17.67 -4.18
N GLY A 254 30.42 -18.75 -4.43
CA GLY A 254 31.34 -19.33 -3.44
C GLY A 254 30.62 -19.91 -2.21
N PHE A 255 29.50 -20.60 -2.41
CA PHE A 255 28.76 -21.22 -1.31
C PHE A 255 29.60 -22.25 -0.53
N PRO A 256 29.52 -22.24 0.82
CA PRO A 256 30.30 -23.14 1.67
C PRO A 256 29.85 -24.59 1.52
N ALA A 257 30.64 -25.52 2.05
CA ALA A 257 30.18 -26.88 2.29
C ALA A 257 28.99 -26.88 3.26
N LEU A 258 28.02 -27.77 3.02
CA LEU A 258 26.93 -27.99 3.98
C LEU A 258 27.47 -28.70 5.23
N PRO A 259 26.85 -28.50 6.40
CA PRO A 259 27.24 -29.16 7.63
C PRO A 259 27.39 -30.68 7.49
N HIS A 260 28.36 -31.23 8.20
CA HIS A 260 28.61 -32.67 8.23
C HIS A 260 27.46 -33.42 8.89
N HIS A 261 26.96 -32.88 10.00
CA HIS A 261 25.77 -33.39 10.67
C HIS A 261 24.53 -32.77 10.02
N TRP A 262 23.83 -33.57 9.23
CA TRP A 262 22.61 -33.14 8.56
C TRP A 262 21.40 -33.93 9.09
N PRO A 263 20.36 -33.25 9.61
CA PRO A 263 19.21 -33.95 10.16
C PRO A 263 18.36 -34.57 9.06
N ASP A 264 17.76 -35.73 9.35
CA ASP A 264 16.80 -36.38 8.44
C ASP A 264 15.58 -35.50 8.19
N ASN A 265 15.15 -34.76 9.22
CA ASN A 265 13.99 -33.87 9.17
C ASN A 265 14.23 -32.59 9.97
N PHE A 266 13.71 -31.49 9.46
CA PHE A 266 13.61 -30.22 10.19
C PHE A 266 12.21 -30.08 10.78
N TYR A 267 12.15 -29.67 12.04
CA TYR A 267 10.90 -29.50 12.77
C TYR A 267 10.66 -28.04 13.08
N PHE A 268 9.46 -27.57 12.80
CA PHE A 268 9.02 -26.23 13.15
C PHE A 268 7.71 -26.29 13.93
N SER A 269 7.57 -25.45 14.95
CA SER A 269 6.30 -25.26 15.63
C SER A 269 5.26 -24.63 14.68
N ASP A 270 3.99 -24.59 15.10
CA ASP A 270 2.95 -23.84 14.37
C ASP A 270 3.34 -22.36 14.16
N ASP A 271 4.05 -21.79 15.13
CA ASP A 271 4.60 -20.44 15.02
C ASP A 271 5.90 -20.31 14.22
N ARG A 272 6.29 -21.34 13.48
CA ARG A 272 7.42 -21.35 12.53
C ARG A 272 8.81 -21.16 13.15
N ARG A 273 8.92 -21.41 14.46
CA ARG A 273 10.21 -21.46 15.16
C ARG A 273 10.80 -22.86 15.07
N PRO A 274 12.13 -22.98 14.92
CA PRO A 274 12.78 -24.29 14.89
C PRO A 274 12.60 -25.02 16.23
N ALA A 275 12.44 -26.33 16.15
CA ALA A 275 12.37 -27.22 17.31
C ALA A 275 13.43 -28.31 17.17
N ALA A 276 14.26 -28.52 18.20
CA ALA A 276 15.34 -29.50 18.17
C ALA A 276 14.85 -30.95 18.00
N SER A 277 13.72 -31.30 18.61
CA SER A 277 13.03 -32.57 18.39
C SER A 277 11.61 -32.53 18.96
N PRO A 278 10.58 -33.00 18.23
CA PRO A 278 9.21 -33.05 18.74
C PRO A 278 9.02 -34.18 19.75
N LEU A 279 8.07 -34.03 20.67
CA LEU A 279 7.64 -35.13 21.54
C LEU A 279 7.20 -36.35 20.70
N PRO A 280 7.35 -37.57 21.23
CA PRO A 280 6.70 -38.75 20.66
C PRO A 280 5.17 -38.56 20.53
N SER A 281 4.56 -37.78 21.44
CA SER A 281 3.13 -37.45 21.45
C SER A 281 2.74 -36.21 20.64
N ALA A 282 3.70 -35.47 20.08
CA ALA A 282 3.37 -34.28 19.29
C ALA A 282 2.70 -34.70 17.98
N HIS A 283 1.62 -34.02 17.62
CA HIS A 283 0.96 -34.22 16.34
C HIS A 283 1.83 -33.66 15.21
N ARG A 284 2.22 -34.51 14.27
CA ARG A 284 3.13 -34.15 13.18
C ARG A 284 2.34 -33.91 11.91
N VAL A 285 2.44 -32.68 11.40
CA VAL A 285 2.01 -32.35 10.05
C VAL A 285 3.16 -32.73 9.12
N ASP A 286 2.96 -33.80 8.36
CA ASP A 286 3.98 -34.32 7.45
C ASP A 286 3.99 -33.50 6.14
N VAL A 287 5.06 -32.72 5.96
CA VAL A 287 5.33 -31.94 4.74
C VAL A 287 6.43 -32.61 3.91
N THR A 288 6.90 -33.80 4.31
CA THR A 288 8.00 -34.50 3.62
C THR A 288 7.60 -35.03 2.24
N ALA A 289 6.29 -35.19 1.98
CA ALA A 289 5.76 -35.62 0.69
C ALA A 289 5.91 -34.57 -0.43
N TYR A 290 6.19 -33.31 -0.09
CA TYR A 290 6.41 -32.27 -1.09
C TYR A 290 7.83 -32.39 -1.68
N ALA A 291 7.89 -32.66 -2.97
CA ALA A 291 9.14 -32.70 -3.72
C ALA A 291 9.81 -31.32 -3.78
N ALA A 292 11.14 -31.31 -3.90
CA ALA A 292 11.87 -30.11 -4.28
C ALA A 292 11.38 -29.64 -5.66
N PRO A 293 11.34 -28.32 -5.92
CA PRO A 293 11.12 -27.82 -7.27
C PRO A 293 12.12 -28.43 -8.26
N GLU A 294 11.65 -28.88 -9.42
CA GLU A 294 12.54 -29.47 -10.45
C GLU A 294 13.62 -28.49 -10.92
N GLN A 295 13.29 -27.20 -10.94
CA GLN A 295 14.19 -26.12 -11.27
C GLN A 295 14.24 -25.10 -10.12
N LEU A 296 15.45 -24.63 -9.81
CA LEU A 296 15.64 -23.56 -8.86
C LEU A 296 14.89 -22.29 -9.28
N MET A 297 14.10 -21.77 -8.35
CA MET A 297 13.37 -20.54 -8.51
C MET A 297 13.86 -19.53 -7.47
N PRO A 298 14.75 -18.59 -7.84
CA PRO A 298 15.15 -17.51 -6.94
C PRO A 298 13.95 -16.61 -6.65
N VAL A 299 13.76 -16.28 -5.38
CA VAL A 299 12.64 -15.48 -4.88
C VAL A 299 13.15 -14.13 -4.36
N VAL A 300 14.13 -14.17 -3.45
CA VAL A 300 14.71 -12.98 -2.82
C VAL A 300 16.22 -13.03 -2.95
N PHE A 301 16.85 -11.92 -3.30
CA PHE A 301 18.30 -11.83 -3.42
C PHE A 301 18.85 -10.48 -2.97
N SER A 302 20.06 -10.48 -2.44
CA SER A 302 20.80 -9.27 -2.08
C SER A 302 22.26 -9.45 -2.45
N THR A 303 22.80 -8.48 -3.18
CA THR A 303 24.22 -8.40 -3.51
C THR A 303 24.76 -7.03 -3.17
N GLU A 304 26.01 -6.98 -2.73
CA GLU A 304 26.69 -5.71 -2.52
C GLU A 304 26.99 -5.03 -3.87
N ARG A 305 26.61 -3.74 -4.01
CA ARG A 305 26.62 -3.02 -5.29
C ARG A 305 27.98 -3.01 -6.00
N ASN A 306 29.08 -2.94 -5.24
CA ASN A 306 30.41 -2.72 -5.78
C ASN A 306 31.18 -4.03 -6.03
N SER A 307 31.06 -4.98 -5.11
CA SER A 307 31.81 -6.25 -5.13
C SER A 307 31.03 -7.39 -5.79
N ARG A 308 29.72 -7.23 -6.01
CA ARG A 308 28.78 -8.31 -6.37
C ARG A 308 28.80 -9.48 -5.39
N THR A 309 29.31 -9.26 -4.19
CA THR A 309 29.32 -10.24 -3.11
C THR A 309 27.90 -10.55 -2.70
N LEU A 310 27.56 -11.83 -2.61
CA LEU A 310 26.21 -12.27 -2.24
C LEU A 310 26.00 -12.10 -0.73
N ASN A 311 24.96 -11.37 -0.34
CA ASN A 311 24.54 -11.20 1.05
C ASN A 311 23.35 -12.10 1.41
N LEU A 312 22.42 -12.31 0.49
CA LEU A 312 21.27 -13.18 0.68
C LEU A 312 20.84 -13.77 -0.66
N LEU A 313 20.48 -15.05 -0.67
CA LEU A 313 19.74 -15.68 -1.74
C LEU A 313 18.77 -16.67 -1.15
N LEU A 314 17.48 -16.49 -1.41
CA LEU A 314 16.41 -17.42 -1.03
C LEU A 314 15.72 -17.93 -2.29
N CYS A 315 15.64 -19.24 -2.42
CA CYS A 315 14.92 -19.94 -3.48
C CYS A 315 13.66 -20.60 -2.92
N LYS A 316 12.71 -20.88 -3.81
CA LYS A 316 11.52 -21.68 -3.46
C LYS A 316 11.96 -23.07 -3.00
N GLY A 317 11.52 -23.47 -1.82
CA GLY A 317 11.67 -24.84 -1.28
C GLY A 317 10.35 -25.62 -1.30
N PRO A 318 10.22 -26.69 -0.49
CA PRO A 318 8.97 -27.44 -0.36
C PRO A 318 7.85 -26.59 0.24
N GLU A 319 6.61 -26.80 -0.20
CA GLU A 319 5.39 -26.15 0.31
C GLU A 319 5.48 -24.61 0.32
N GLU A 320 5.66 -23.97 1.49
CA GLU A 320 5.80 -22.52 1.68
C GLU A 320 7.20 -22.13 2.16
N MET A 321 8.07 -23.10 2.38
CA MET A 321 9.45 -22.86 2.79
C MET A 321 10.25 -22.22 1.65
N LEU A 322 11.11 -21.28 2.03
CA LEU A 322 12.21 -20.79 1.23
C LEU A 322 13.52 -21.33 1.79
N VAL A 323 14.44 -21.67 0.90
CA VAL A 323 15.71 -22.32 1.22
C VAL A 323 16.82 -21.53 0.55
N GLY A 324 17.94 -21.31 1.25
CA GLY A 324 19.05 -20.63 0.62
C GLY A 324 20.22 -20.31 1.53
N PHE A 325 20.89 -19.19 1.26
CA PHE A 325 22.08 -18.77 1.97
C PHE A 325 21.99 -17.30 2.36
N VAL A 326 22.54 -16.97 3.53
CA VAL A 326 22.70 -15.59 3.99
C VAL A 326 24.09 -15.38 4.56
N ARG A 327 24.66 -14.20 4.35
CA ARG A 327 25.97 -13.84 4.90
C ARG A 327 25.78 -13.28 6.30
N LEU A 328 26.38 -13.93 7.29
CA LEU A 328 26.43 -13.51 8.69
C LEU A 328 27.88 -13.51 9.13
N GLU A 329 28.34 -12.43 9.77
CA GLU A 329 29.72 -12.32 10.27
C GLU A 329 30.76 -12.70 9.20
N ASP A 330 30.56 -12.16 7.98
CA ASP A 330 31.35 -12.40 6.76
C ASP A 330 31.31 -13.80 6.12
N GLU A 331 30.61 -14.76 6.71
CA GLU A 331 30.46 -16.12 6.17
C GLU A 331 29.05 -16.38 5.63
N LEU A 332 28.94 -17.01 4.45
CA LEU A 332 27.66 -17.52 3.97
C LEU A 332 27.23 -18.72 4.82
N ARG A 333 26.00 -18.74 5.29
CA ARG A 333 25.40 -19.82 6.07
C ARG A 333 24.12 -20.32 5.40
N PRO A 334 23.87 -21.64 5.36
CA PRO A 334 22.61 -22.19 4.87
C PRO A 334 21.46 -21.78 5.80
N VAL A 335 20.33 -21.40 5.22
CA VAL A 335 19.14 -20.94 5.94
C VAL A 335 17.85 -21.54 5.40
N LEU A 336 16.87 -21.63 6.30
CA LEU A 336 15.47 -21.90 6.01
C LEU A 336 14.65 -20.71 6.43
N ALA A 337 13.74 -20.30 5.56
CA ALA A 337 12.87 -19.16 5.78
C ALA A 337 11.41 -19.58 5.62
N LEU A 338 10.60 -19.32 6.64
CA LEU A 338 9.17 -19.67 6.66
C LEU A 338 8.33 -18.42 6.90
N PRO A 339 7.22 -18.24 6.16
CA PRO A 339 6.30 -17.15 6.45
C PRO A 339 5.64 -17.37 7.80
N SER A 340 5.51 -16.30 8.59
CA SER A 340 4.74 -16.31 9.83
C SER A 340 3.28 -16.72 9.57
N PRO A 341 2.54 -17.24 10.58
CA PRO A 341 1.17 -17.71 10.37
C PRO A 341 0.19 -16.65 9.81
N ASP A 342 0.45 -15.38 10.11
CA ASP A 342 -0.29 -14.21 9.62
C ASP A 342 0.32 -13.59 8.36
N TYR A 343 1.40 -14.17 7.82
CA TYR A 343 2.15 -13.71 6.65
C TYR A 343 2.71 -12.28 6.76
N SER A 344 2.90 -11.76 7.97
CA SER A 344 3.48 -10.42 8.18
C SER A 344 5.01 -10.40 8.10
N HIS A 345 5.67 -11.50 8.46
CA HIS A 345 7.12 -11.62 8.52
C HIS A 345 7.60 -12.95 7.93
N LEU A 346 8.83 -12.97 7.44
CA LEU A 346 9.54 -14.18 7.05
C LEU A 346 10.54 -14.58 8.14
N MET A 347 10.30 -15.66 8.86
CA MET A 347 11.18 -16.15 9.93
C MET A 347 12.39 -16.86 9.33
N VAL A 348 13.60 -16.37 9.60
CA VAL A 348 14.85 -16.90 9.02
C VAL A 348 15.59 -17.69 10.09
N SER A 349 15.82 -18.97 9.83
CA SER A 349 16.56 -19.90 10.69
C SER A 349 17.84 -20.35 10.00
N ILE A 350 18.95 -20.35 10.73
CA ILE A 350 20.26 -20.81 10.25
C ILE A 350 20.47 -22.28 10.57
N ILE A 351 21.11 -22.99 9.67
CA ILE A 351 21.54 -24.37 9.88
C ILE A 351 23.03 -24.37 10.21
N THR A 352 23.37 -24.91 11.38
CA THR A 352 24.74 -25.03 11.87
C THR A 352 25.08 -26.49 12.18
N GLU A 353 26.33 -26.80 12.51
CA GLU A 353 26.73 -28.14 13.00
C GLU A 353 25.97 -28.55 14.28
N ASN A 354 25.56 -27.59 15.11
CA ASN A 354 24.83 -27.83 16.35
C ASN A 354 23.31 -27.94 16.15
N GLY A 355 22.84 -27.81 14.91
CA GLY A 355 21.42 -27.84 14.56
C GLY A 355 20.91 -26.50 14.04
N ILE A 356 19.58 -26.39 14.02
CA ILE A 356 18.86 -25.24 13.46
C ILE A 356 18.44 -24.26 14.54
N HIS A 357 18.75 -22.98 14.34
CA HIS A 357 18.43 -21.91 15.29
C HIS A 357 17.81 -20.70 14.59
N LEU A 358 16.96 -19.96 15.30
CA LEU A 358 16.36 -18.74 14.75
C LEU A 358 17.43 -17.64 14.63
N ALA A 359 17.63 -17.11 13.43
CA ALA A 359 18.58 -16.05 13.17
C ALA A 359 17.92 -14.68 13.09
N GLY A 360 16.66 -14.57 12.68
CA GLY A 360 15.98 -13.28 12.61
C GLY A 360 14.73 -13.31 11.74
N TYR A 361 14.38 -12.15 11.20
CA TYR A 361 13.16 -11.97 10.41
C TYR A 361 13.35 -11.04 9.22
N GLY A 362 12.57 -11.28 8.16
CA GLY A 362 12.43 -10.44 6.98
C GLY A 362 11.03 -9.83 6.90
N GLU A 363 10.92 -8.63 6.35
CA GLU A 363 9.67 -7.89 6.19
C GLU A 363 9.58 -7.30 4.79
N ALA A 364 8.40 -7.40 4.17
CA ALA A 364 8.10 -6.70 2.94
C ALA A 364 7.96 -5.19 3.18
N ILE A 365 8.57 -4.38 2.32
CA ILE A 365 8.44 -2.92 2.39
C ILE A 365 7.13 -2.52 1.70
N ASN A 366 6.10 -2.28 2.51
CA ASN A 366 4.74 -2.00 2.06
C ASN A 366 4.33 -0.52 2.13
N ARG A 367 5.18 0.34 2.68
CA ARG A 367 4.92 1.77 2.83
C ARG A 367 6.19 2.55 2.56
N ASP A 368 6.02 3.70 1.94
CA ASP A 368 7.05 4.72 1.81
C ASP A 368 6.67 5.89 2.73
N ALA A 369 7.63 6.42 3.48
CA ALA A 369 7.37 7.54 4.39
C ALA A 369 7.05 8.84 3.62
N ASP A 370 7.58 8.95 2.40
CA ASP A 370 7.52 10.18 1.61
C ASP A 370 6.30 10.24 0.68
N THR A 371 5.58 9.14 0.50
CA THR A 371 4.42 9.10 -0.39
C THR A 371 3.23 8.36 0.22
N PRO A 372 1.99 8.86 0.01
CA PRO A 372 0.78 8.18 0.49
C PRO A 372 0.42 6.94 -0.34
N TYR A 373 1.26 6.59 -1.33
CA TYR A 373 0.99 5.50 -2.26
C TYR A 373 1.81 4.27 -1.89
N PRO A 374 1.29 3.05 -2.12
CA PRO A 374 2.05 1.84 -1.89
C PRO A 374 3.29 1.83 -2.81
N PRO A 375 4.48 1.54 -2.26
CA PRO A 375 5.69 1.37 -3.06
C PRO A 375 5.58 0.15 -3.97
N GLU A 376 6.47 0.06 -4.93
CA GLU A 376 6.59 -1.11 -5.79
C GLU A 376 6.95 -2.36 -4.95
N PRO A 377 6.23 -3.50 -5.11
CA PRO A 377 6.44 -4.69 -4.29
C PRO A 377 7.69 -5.46 -4.75
N LYS A 378 8.88 -4.88 -4.51
CA LYS A 378 10.16 -5.40 -4.99
C LYS A 378 11.27 -5.43 -3.95
N LEU A 379 11.03 -4.90 -2.75
CA LEU A 379 12.05 -4.79 -1.71
C LEU A 379 11.57 -5.38 -0.40
N MET A 380 12.49 -6.04 0.27
CA MET A 380 12.35 -6.56 1.63
C MET A 380 13.52 -6.07 2.48
N GLN A 381 13.28 -5.95 3.78
CA GLN A 381 14.30 -5.67 4.79
C GLN A 381 14.45 -6.87 5.72
N PHE A 382 15.68 -7.18 6.11
CA PHE A 382 16.02 -8.29 6.99
C PHE A 382 16.78 -7.80 8.21
N ARG A 383 16.36 -8.26 9.38
CA ARG A 383 17.03 -8.03 10.67
C ARG A 383 17.48 -9.37 11.20
N LEU A 384 18.78 -9.61 11.16
CA LEU A 384 19.41 -10.89 11.48
C LEU A 384 20.42 -10.72 12.62
N LYS A 385 20.45 -11.68 13.54
CA LYS A 385 21.42 -11.77 14.63
C LYS A 385 22.82 -11.89 14.04
N GLY A 386 23.75 -11.07 14.52
CA GLY A 386 25.12 -10.99 14.00
C GLY A 386 25.30 -10.01 12.84
N CYS A 387 24.23 -9.38 12.32
CA CYS A 387 24.33 -8.23 11.43
C CYS A 387 24.13 -6.93 12.21
N GLN A 388 25.08 -5.98 12.08
CA GLN A 388 24.96 -4.66 12.71
C GLN A 388 23.92 -3.78 12.00
N ASP A 389 23.80 -3.91 10.67
CA ASP A 389 22.89 -3.13 9.84
C ASP A 389 21.71 -3.94 9.29
N THR A 390 20.64 -3.25 8.93
CA THR A 390 19.48 -3.85 8.25
C THR A 390 19.88 -4.24 6.82
N LEU A 391 19.66 -5.52 6.47
CA LEU A 391 19.96 -6.04 5.14
C LEU A 391 18.77 -5.82 4.20
N PHE A 392 18.96 -5.07 3.13
CA PHE A 392 17.96 -4.91 2.08
C PHE A 392 18.13 -5.97 0.99
N ALA A 393 17.02 -6.56 0.55
CA ALA A 393 17.01 -7.55 -0.51
C ALA A 393 15.90 -7.26 -1.51
N ALA A 394 16.15 -7.58 -2.78
CA ALA A 394 15.22 -7.41 -3.88
C ALA A 394 14.51 -8.72 -4.20
N ILE A 395 13.28 -8.60 -4.69
CA ILE A 395 12.55 -9.71 -5.31
C ILE A 395 13.17 -10.00 -6.67
N ASN A 396 13.50 -11.26 -6.93
CA ASN A 396 14.01 -11.70 -8.21
C ASN A 396 12.88 -11.69 -9.25
N LYS A 397 13.06 -10.89 -10.32
CA LYS A 397 12.12 -10.78 -11.44
C LYS A 397 10.65 -10.76 -10.99
N PRO A 398 10.20 -9.71 -10.29
CA PRO A 398 8.86 -9.66 -9.70
C PRO A 398 7.74 -9.87 -10.73
N GLU A 399 7.97 -9.54 -12.00
CA GLU A 399 7.05 -9.76 -13.11
C GLU A 399 6.84 -11.24 -13.51
N GLU A 400 7.79 -12.12 -13.21
CA GLU A 400 7.70 -13.56 -13.48
C GLU A 400 7.22 -14.34 -12.25
N MET A 401 7.12 -13.68 -11.08
CA MET A 401 6.81 -14.35 -9.81
C MET A 401 5.29 -14.57 -9.63
N PRO A 402 4.84 -15.78 -9.22
CA PRO A 402 3.46 -16.05 -8.86
C PRO A 402 2.92 -15.16 -7.73
N ASP A 403 1.66 -14.74 -7.87
CA ASP A 403 0.96 -13.85 -6.92
C ASP A 403 0.92 -14.39 -5.49
N TYR A 404 0.81 -15.71 -5.29
CA TYR A 404 0.77 -16.31 -3.96
C TYR A 404 2.08 -16.12 -3.18
N LEU A 405 3.23 -16.02 -3.87
CA LEU A 405 4.52 -15.79 -3.22
C LEU A 405 4.64 -14.38 -2.68
N PHE A 406 4.09 -13.38 -3.37
CA PHE A 406 4.03 -12.02 -2.83
C PHE A 406 3.27 -11.98 -1.50
N ARG A 407 2.15 -12.70 -1.43
CA ARG A 407 1.37 -12.83 -0.19
C ARG A 407 2.17 -13.57 0.89
N GLN A 408 2.87 -14.66 0.54
CA GLN A 408 3.72 -15.39 1.49
C GLN A 408 4.86 -14.53 2.05
N LEU A 409 5.44 -13.67 1.23
CA LEU A 409 6.51 -12.74 1.64
C LEU A 409 5.99 -11.55 2.46
N GLY A 410 4.68 -11.39 2.59
CA GLY A 410 4.03 -10.32 3.35
C GLY A 410 3.79 -9.03 2.60
N PHE A 411 3.79 -9.04 1.25
CA PHE A 411 3.38 -7.87 0.48
C PHE A 411 1.86 -7.68 0.52
N ASN A 412 1.43 -6.43 0.75
CA ASN A 412 0.02 -6.03 0.74
C ASN A 412 -0.59 -6.06 -0.66
N GLN A 413 0.24 -5.98 -1.70
CA GLN A 413 -0.18 -6.05 -3.11
C GLN A 413 0.78 -6.95 -3.89
N THR A 414 0.24 -7.67 -4.88
CA THR A 414 1.07 -8.40 -5.85
C THR A 414 1.64 -7.45 -6.89
N TRP A 415 2.65 -7.91 -7.65
CA TRP A 415 3.17 -7.13 -8.77
C TRP A 415 2.10 -6.73 -9.79
N HIS A 416 1.21 -7.67 -10.13
CA HIS A 416 0.15 -7.45 -11.10
C HIS A 416 -0.91 -6.47 -10.61
N GLU A 417 -1.28 -6.54 -9.32
CA GLU A 417 -2.19 -5.59 -8.67
C GLU A 417 -1.57 -4.18 -8.67
N TRP A 418 -0.34 -4.04 -8.18
CA TRP A 418 0.35 -2.76 -8.13
C TRP A 418 0.49 -2.13 -9.53
N LYS A 419 0.86 -2.93 -10.54
CA LYS A 419 1.01 -2.46 -11.92
C LYS A 419 -0.31 -1.95 -12.50
N ARG A 420 -1.43 -2.60 -12.19
CA ARG A 420 -2.77 -2.17 -12.61
C ARG A 420 -3.13 -0.84 -11.93
N ASP A 421 -2.90 -0.73 -10.62
CA ASP A 421 -3.16 0.50 -9.86
C ASP A 421 -2.29 1.66 -10.33
N GLU A 422 -1.03 1.40 -10.65
CA GLU A 422 -0.11 2.40 -11.21
C GLU A 422 -0.56 2.87 -12.60
N GLN A 423 -1.02 1.96 -13.47
CA GLN A 423 -1.58 2.34 -14.76
C GLN A 423 -2.84 3.22 -14.61
N HIS A 424 -3.75 2.87 -13.70
CA HIS A 424 -4.91 3.71 -13.40
C HIS A 424 -4.51 5.09 -12.87
N ARG A 425 -3.52 5.18 -11.98
CA ARG A 425 -2.98 6.44 -11.47
C ARG A 425 -2.37 7.29 -12.59
N GLN A 426 -1.59 6.69 -13.48
CA GLN A 426 -1.00 7.40 -14.61
C GLN A 426 -2.06 7.92 -15.60
N GLN A 427 -3.15 7.18 -15.81
CA GLN A 427 -4.26 7.63 -16.64
C GLN A 427 -5.01 8.82 -16.01
N GLN A 428 -5.23 8.81 -14.70
CA GLN A 428 -5.86 9.93 -13.98
C GLN A 428 -4.97 11.19 -13.93
N ARG A 429 -3.64 11.02 -13.96
CA ARG A 429 -2.68 12.13 -13.97
C ARG A 429 -2.50 12.79 -15.34
N ARG A 430 -3.00 12.19 -16.43
CA ARG A 430 -2.95 12.82 -17.76
C ARG A 430 -3.95 13.98 -17.82
N PRO A 431 -3.51 15.23 -18.06
CA PRO A 431 -4.42 16.34 -18.32
C PRO A 431 -5.29 15.99 -19.52
N GLY A 432 -6.61 16.12 -19.36
CA GLY A 432 -7.58 15.80 -20.40
C GLY A 432 -7.21 16.47 -21.72
N HIS A 433 -6.72 15.69 -22.68
CA HIS A 433 -6.72 16.09 -24.07
C HIS A 433 -8.18 16.12 -24.52
N TYR A 434 -8.78 17.32 -24.50
CA TYR A 434 -9.94 17.61 -25.33
C TYR A 434 -9.51 17.43 -26.79
N ARG A 435 -9.62 16.20 -27.28
CA ARG A 435 -9.47 15.88 -28.70
C ARG A 435 -10.71 16.45 -29.38
N GLY A 436 -10.49 17.47 -30.22
CA GLY A 436 -11.52 18.13 -30.99
C GLY A 436 -12.39 17.12 -31.73
N MET A 437 -13.70 17.23 -31.54
CA MET A 437 -14.66 16.64 -32.47
C MET A 437 -14.59 17.46 -33.76
N SER A 438 -14.13 16.80 -34.83
CA SER A 438 -14.31 17.24 -36.19
C SER A 438 -15.80 17.40 -36.50
N MET A 439 -16.17 18.55 -37.06
CA MET A 439 -17.16 18.68 -38.13
C MET A 439 -16.70 19.75 -39.11
#